data_AF-B0TCJ2-F1
#
_entry.id   AF-B0TCJ2-F1
#
_cell.length_a   1.000
_cell.length_b   1.000
_cell.length_c   1.000
_cell.angle_alpha   90.00
_cell.angle_beta   90.00
_cell.angle_gamma   90.00
#
_symmetry.space_group_name_H-M   'P 1'
#
loop_
_entity.id
_entity.type
_entity.pdbx_description
1 polymer ?
#
loop_
_entity_poly.entity_id
_entity_poly.type
_entity_poly.pdbx_seq_one_letter_code
_entity_poly.pdbx_strand_id
1 'polypeptide(L)' 'MVFCYNFTSKKVSKKPWESARLQVGDANYSADGKKIYAISTIDEKRGLYEYDTDTLKQTPLFVPEKGFINNIQIIK' A
#
# COMPACT_ATOMS: atom_id res chain seq x y z
N MET A 1 5.89 -14.22 12.17
CA MET A 1 7.32 -13.86 12.00
C MET A 1 7.50 -13.31 10.60
N VAL A 2 8.30 -12.27 10.43
CA VAL A 2 8.55 -11.66 9.11
C VAL A 2 10.03 -11.73 8.76
N PHE A 3 10.28 -12.02 7.48
CA PHE A 3 11.60 -12.03 6.87
C PHE A 3 11.76 -10.75 6.06
N CYS A 4 12.73 -9.92 6.44
CA CYS A 4 13.08 -8.70 5.73
C CYS A 4 14.38 -8.94 4.94
N TYR A 5 14.34 -8.72 3.63
CA TYR A 5 15.53 -8.79 2.78
C TYR A 5 16.04 -7.36 2.49
N ASN A 6 17.32 -7.12 2.76
CA ASN A 6 17.96 -5.84 2.49
C ASN A 6 18.73 -5.92 1.17
N PHE A 7 18.35 -5.13 0.16
CA PHE A 7 18.93 -5.18 -1.18
C PHE A 7 20.38 -4.68 -1.26
N THR A 8 20.75 -3.70 -0.43
CA THR A 8 22.11 -3.15 -0.39
C THR A 8 23.11 -4.16 0.20
N SER A 9 22.73 -4.81 1.29
CA SER A 9 23.59 -5.75 2.02
C SER A 9 23.38 -7.21 1.63
N LYS A 10 22.34 -7.52 0.84
CA LYS A 10 21.92 -8.87 0.43
C LYS A 10 21.67 -9.83 1.59
N LYS A 11 21.25 -9.31 2.75
CA LYS A 11 21.00 -10.11 3.97
C LYS A 11 19.51 -10.25 4.26
N VAL A 12 19.14 -11.42 4.78
CA VAL A 12 17.81 -11.69 5.35
C VAL A 12 17.88 -11.51 6.86
N SER A 13 16.91 -10.79 7.42
CA SER A 13 16.72 -10.69 8.88
C SER A 13 15.33 -11.19 9.26
N LYS A 14 15.22 -11.75 10.46
CA LYS A 14 14.00 -12.34 11.00
C LYS A 14 13.56 -11.54 12.22
N LYS A 15 12.29 -11.15 12.28
CA LYS A 15 11.73 -10.39 13.41
C LYS A 15 10.42 -11.03 13.92
N PRO A 16 10.21 -11.11 15.25
CA PRO A 16 8.90 -11.40 15.83
C PRO A 16 7.89 -10.36 15.35
N TRP A 17 6.67 -10.80 15.07
CA TRP A 17 5.64 -9.93 14.52
C TRP A 17 4.57 -9.72 15.59
N GLU A 18 4.58 -8.56 16.22
CA GLU A 18 3.76 -8.25 17.41
C GLU A 18 2.59 -7.30 17.11
N SER A 19 2.27 -7.06 15.83
CA SER A 19 1.27 -6.06 15.41
C SER A 19 0.21 -6.63 14.47
N ALA A 20 -0.93 -5.94 14.36
CA ALA A 20 -2.00 -6.28 13.42
C ALA A 20 -1.49 -6.25 11.97
N ARG A 21 -2.01 -7.16 11.16
CA ARG A 21 -1.63 -7.40 9.75
C ARG A 21 -1.56 -6.10 8.93
N LEU A 22 -0.35 -5.61 8.68
CA LEU A 22 -0.06 -4.67 7.60
C LEU A 22 0.23 -5.47 6.33
N GLN A 23 -0.82 -5.84 5.60
CA GLN A 23 -0.63 -6.20 4.21
C GLN A 23 -0.24 -4.92 3.48
N VAL A 24 1.06 -4.76 3.20
CA VAL A 24 1.60 -3.81 2.21
C VAL A 24 1.24 -4.37 0.84
N GLY A 25 -0.06 -4.37 0.53
CA GLY A 25 -0.62 -4.92 -0.69
C GLY A 25 -0.82 -3.79 -1.68
N ASP A 26 -0.17 -3.93 -2.83
CA ASP A 26 -0.49 -3.30 -4.10
C ASP A 26 -0.44 -1.76 -4.08
N ALA A 27 0.76 -1.23 -4.27
CA ALA A 27 0.98 0.14 -4.70
C ALA A 27 1.45 0.11 -6.16
N ASN A 28 0.77 0.85 -7.03
CA ASN A 28 1.13 0.96 -8.43
C ASN A 28 1.34 2.42 -8.81
N TYR A 29 2.38 2.69 -9.59
CA TYR A 29 2.63 4.03 -10.11
C TYR A 29 1.79 4.31 -11.35
N SER A 30 1.36 5.57 -11.53
CA SER A 30 0.93 6.07 -12.83
C SER A 30 2.07 5.99 -13.85
N ALA A 31 1.72 6.01 -15.14
CA ALA A 31 2.71 5.92 -16.22
C ALA A 31 3.73 7.07 -16.21
N ASP A 32 3.32 8.26 -15.73
CA ASP A 32 4.19 9.43 -15.57
C ASP A 32 4.93 9.48 -14.22
N GLY A 33 4.70 8.51 -13.33
CA GLY A 33 5.31 8.40 -12.02
C GLY A 33 4.82 9.42 -10.98
N LYS A 34 3.87 10.30 -11.33
CA LYS A 34 3.39 11.38 -10.46
C LYS A 34 2.36 10.94 -9.42
N LYS A 35 1.83 9.74 -9.58
CA LYS A 35 0.75 9.22 -8.73
C LYS A 35 1.04 7.81 -8.28
N ILE A 36 0.64 7.51 -7.06
CA ILE A 36 0.70 6.16 -6.47
C ILE A 36 -0.74 5.75 -6.12
N TYR A 37 -1.19 4.65 -6.69
CA TYR A 37 -2.47 4.02 -6.39
C TYR A 37 -2.24 2.89 -5.41
N ALA A 38 -2.75 3.02 -4.19
CA ALA A 38 -2.49 2.07 -3.11
C ALA A 38 -3.75 1.72 -2.31
N ILE A 39 -3.80 0.48 -1.82
CA ILE A 39 -4.75 0.12 -0.76
C ILE A 39 -4.17 0.58 0.57
N SER A 40 -4.82 1.56 1.20
CA SER A 40 -4.38 2.19 2.45
C SER A 40 -5.50 2.18 3.48
N THR A 41 -5.15 2.35 4.75
CA THR A 41 -6.09 2.65 5.83
C THR A 41 -5.85 4.09 6.28
N ILE A 42 -6.83 4.97 6.07
CA ILE A 42 -6.79 6.38 6.46
C ILE A 42 -8.07 6.69 7.24
N ASP A 43 -7.94 7.34 8.40
CA ASP A 43 -9.04 7.61 9.33
C ASP A 43 -9.90 6.36 9.62
N GLU A 44 -9.22 5.26 9.95
CA GLU A 44 -9.80 3.94 10.24
C GLU A 44 -10.58 3.29 9.09
N LYS A 45 -10.55 3.89 7.89
CA LYS A 45 -11.21 3.38 6.70
C LYS A 45 -10.20 2.79 5.73
N ARG A 46 -10.39 1.51 5.38
CA ARG A 46 -9.57 0.83 4.37
C ARG A 46 -10.17 1.06 2.99
N GLY A 47 -9.37 1.51 2.03
CA GLY A 47 -9.82 1.81 0.68
C GLY A 47 -8.67 1.90 -0.32
N LEU A 48 -9.03 2.15 -1.58
CA LEU A 48 -8.11 2.55 -2.63
C LEU A 48 -7.95 4.07 -2.63
N TYR A 49 -6.70 4.51 -2.56
CA TYR A 49 -6.33 5.92 -2.54
C TYR A 49 -5.34 6.22 -3.67
N GLU A 50 -5.48 7.42 -4.23
CA GLU A 50 -4.47 8.06 -5.06
C GLU A 50 -3.61 8.96 -4.17
N TYR A 51 -2.30 8.81 -4.25
CA TYR A 51 -1.34 9.74 -3.67
C TYR A 51 -0.63 10.49 -4.78
N ASP A 52 -0.76 11.81 -4.78
CA ASP A 52 -0.07 12.70 -5.70
C ASP A 52 1.30 13.07 -5.12
N THR A 53 2.39 12.79 -5.84
CA THR A 53 3.75 12.95 -5.34
C THR A 53 4.22 14.39 -5.32
N ASP A 54 3.62 15.26 -6.13
CA ASP A 54 4.00 16.68 -6.25
C ASP A 54 3.37 17.49 -5.11
N THR A 55 2.11 17.19 -4.78
CA THR A 55 1.31 17.89 -3.77
C THR A 55 1.28 17.17 -2.41
N LEU A 56 1.78 15.93 -2.35
CA LEU A 56 1.74 15.05 -1.18
C LEU A 56 0.32 14.76 -0.67
N LYS A 57 -0.69 14.93 -1.54
CA LYS A 57 -2.10 14.78 -1.18
C LYS A 57 -2.58 13.36 -1.39
N GLN A 58 -3.30 12.84 -0.40
CA GLN A 58 -4.04 11.58 -0.51
C GLN A 58 -5.50 11.85 -0.86
N THR A 59 -6.00 11.21 -1.90
CA THR A 59 -7.38 11.33 -2.38
C THR A 59 -8.04 9.95 -2.41
N PRO A 60 -9.17 9.73 -1.72
CA PRO A 60 -9.90 8.47 -1.80
C PRO A 60 -10.47 8.28 -3.19
N LEU A 61 -10.22 7.13 -3.81
CA LEU A 61 -10.88 6.72 -5.06
C LEU A 61 -12.04 5.77 -4.80
N PHE A 62 -11.87 4.85 -3.84
CA PHE A 62 -12.92 3.92 -3.46
C PHE A 62 -12.74 3.46 -2.02
N VAL A 63 -13.77 3.64 -1.19
CA VAL A 63 -13.80 3.20 0.20
C VAL A 63 -15.11 2.44 0.40
N PRO A 64 -15.09 1.10 0.59
CA PRO A 64 -16.31 0.33 0.78
C PRO A 64 -16.96 0.65 2.14
N GLU A 65 -18.29 0.74 2.14
CA GLU A 65 -19.07 0.91 3.38
C GLU A 65 -19.13 -0.40 4.21
N LYS A 66 -19.01 -1.56 3.55
CA LYS A 66 -19.01 -2.88 4.18
C LYS A 66 -17.97 -3.79 3.53
N GLY A 67 -17.33 -4.65 4.32
CA GLY A 67 -16.28 -5.55 3.86
C GLY A 67 -14.92 -4.86 3.70
N PHE A 68 -14.02 -5.43 2.89
CA PHE A 68 -12.71 -4.85 2.62
C PHE A 68 -12.18 -5.19 1.23
N ILE A 69 -11.33 -4.31 0.69
CA ILE A 69 -10.57 -4.56 -0.54
C ILE A 69 -9.24 -5.22 -0.17
N ASN A 70 -8.91 -6.29 -0.87
CA ASN A 70 -7.71 -7.08 -0.59
C ASN A 70 -6.64 -7.00 -1.69
N ASN A 71 -7.01 -6.60 -2.92
CA ASN A 71 -6.11 -6.55 -4.06
C ASN A 71 -6.60 -5.52 -5.09
N ILE A 72 -5.68 -4.93 -5.85
CA ILE A 72 -5.96 -4.11 -7.03
C ILE A 72 -5.12 -4.59 -8.21
N GLN A 73 -5.73 -4.59 -9.40
CA GLN A 73 -5.03 -4.88 -10.65
C GLN A 73 -5.22 -3.71 -11.62
N ILE A 74 -4.11 -3.26 -12.21
CA ILE A 74 -4.18 -2.35 -13.35
C ILE A 74 -4.43 -3.18 -14.61
N ILE A 75 -5.52 -2.88 -15.31
CA ILE A 75 -5.85 -3.42 -16.63
C ILE A 75 -5.54 -2.36 -17.69
N LYS A 76 -4.85 -2.77 -18.75
CA LYS A 76 -4.59 -1.97 -19.96
C LYS A 76 -5.63 -2.30 -21.03
#